data_AF-A0A920IPF0-F1
#
_entry.id   AF-A0A920IPF0-F1
#
_cell.length_a   1.000
_cell.length_b   1.000
_cell.length_c   1.000
_cell.angle_alpha   90.00
_cell.angle_beta   90.00
_cell.angle_gamma   90.00
#
_symmetry.space_group_name_H-M   'P 1'
#
loop_
_entity.id
_entity.type
_entity.pdbx_description
1 polymer ?
#
loop_
_entity_poly.entity_id
_entity_poly.type
_entity_poly.pdbx_seq_one_letter_code
_entity_poly.pdbx_strand_id
1 'polypeptide(L)'
;MINATLQPDFDLKDEVSDFKKKRIREEACNLFYELGYESTTLDAIAKRLKVTKPFLYKHYDNKGELLFDICRTGIALSLDAVSAACSQPRPSTERLQCLAESVLEVIFEYQKFIVVYTREEKICGPRRRERSENSGSCSIIS
;
A
#
# COMPACT_ATOMS: atom_id res chain seq x y z
N MET A 1 26.81 27.02 -7.64
CA MET A 1 26.77 25.54 -7.55
C MET A 1 25.32 25.16 -7.28
N ILE A 2 24.55 24.84 -8.32
CA ILE A 2 23.14 24.47 -8.21
C ILE A 2 23.06 22.96 -8.44
N ASN A 3 22.52 22.25 -7.44
CA ASN A 3 22.36 20.81 -7.41
C ASN A 3 21.55 20.32 -8.60
N ALA A 4 22.11 19.37 -9.34
CA ALA A 4 21.39 18.54 -10.29
C ALA A 4 20.35 17.71 -9.51
N THR A 5 19.08 18.08 -9.62
CA THR A 5 17.98 17.20 -9.25
C THR A 5 18.02 16.04 -10.23
N LEU A 6 18.59 14.91 -9.79
CA LEU A 6 18.48 13.62 -10.43
C LEU A 6 16.99 13.29 -10.50
N GLN A 7 16.34 13.58 -11.63
CA GLN A 7 15.06 12.95 -11.93
C GLN A 7 15.39 11.47 -12.22
N PRO A 8 14.84 10.52 -11.45
CA PRO A 8 14.99 9.10 -11.80
C PRO A 8 14.44 8.89 -13.21
N ASP A 9 15.22 8.23 -14.06
CA ASP A 9 14.87 7.85 -15.43
C ASP A 9 13.75 6.80 -15.40
N PHE A 10 12.51 7.26 -15.18
CA PHE A 10 11.32 6.41 -15.17
C PHE A 10 10.87 6.14 -16.60
N ASP A 11 10.86 4.88 -17.01
CA ASP A 11 10.24 4.45 -18.26
C ASP A 11 8.72 4.69 -18.17
N LEU A 12 8.12 5.32 -19.18
CA LEU A 12 6.66 5.50 -19.31
C LEU A 12 5.90 4.19 -19.10
N LYS A 13 6.51 3.05 -19.47
CA LYS A 13 5.95 1.72 -19.25
C LYS A 13 5.73 1.41 -17.77
N ASP A 14 6.64 1.83 -16.89
CA ASP A 14 6.58 1.58 -15.46
C ASP A 14 5.51 2.45 -14.81
N GLU A 15 5.41 3.74 -15.16
CA GLU A 15 4.33 4.62 -14.70
C GLU A 15 2.94 4.07 -15.03
N VAL A 16 2.77 3.61 -16.27
CA VAL A 16 1.51 2.99 -16.72
C VAL A 16 1.22 1.69 -15.96
N SER A 17 2.25 0.91 -15.63
CA SER A 17 2.12 -0.32 -14.85
C SER A 17 1.67 -0.02 -13.41
N ASP A 18 2.27 0.99 -12.78
CA ASP A 18 1.95 1.37 -11.40
C ASP A 18 0.57 2.01 -11.29
N PHE A 19 0.18 2.82 -12.28
CA PHE A 19 -1.19 3.34 -12.37
C PHE A 19 -2.22 2.19 -12.42
N LYS A 20 -1.97 1.15 -13.23
CA LYS A 20 -2.85 -0.02 -13.32
C LYS A 20 -2.95 -0.75 -11.99
N LYS A 21 -1.82 -1.02 -11.32
CA LYS A 21 -1.80 -1.68 -10.00
C LYS A 21 -2.54 -0.85 -8.95
N LYS A 22 -2.34 0.47 -8.95
CA LYS A 22 -3.06 1.39 -8.05
C LYS A 22 -4.58 1.27 -8.23
N ARG A 23 -5.08 1.35 -9.47
CA ARG A 23 -6.52 1.18 -9.77
C ARG A 23 -7.06 -0.18 -9.35
N ILE A 24 -6.27 -1.25 -9.52
CA ILE A 24 -6.65 -2.59 -9.07
C ILE A 24 -6.79 -2.65 -7.55
N ARG A 25 -5.80 -2.12 -6.81
CA ARG A 25 -5.83 -2.08 -5.34
C ARG A 25 -7.02 -1.30 -4.79
N GLU A 26 -7.30 -0.13 -5.36
CA GLU A 26 -8.44 0.71 -4.95
C GLU A 26 -9.76 -0.03 -5.10
N GLU A 27 -9.99 -0.67 -6.25
CA GLU A 27 -11.25 -1.37 -6.51
C GLU A 27 -11.40 -2.63 -5.67
N ALA A 28 -10.31 -3.37 -5.49
CA ALA A 28 -10.28 -4.54 -4.62
C ALA A 28 -10.54 -4.18 -3.16
N CYS A 29 -9.94 -3.09 -2.66
CA CYS A 29 -10.21 -2.58 -1.32
C CYS A 29 -11.69 -2.22 -1.15
N ASN A 30 -12.29 -1.54 -2.13
CA ASN A 30 -13.73 -1.23 -2.11
C ASN A 30 -14.58 -2.50 -2.03
N LEU A 31 -14.30 -3.52 -2.85
CA LEU A 31 -15.04 -4.77 -2.83
C LEU A 31 -14.85 -5.56 -1.54
N PHE A 32 -13.63 -5.66 -1.02
CA PHE A 32 -13.35 -6.29 0.27
C PHE A 32 -14.07 -5.59 1.42
N TYR A 33 -14.17 -4.27 1.37
CA TYR A 33 -14.91 -3.48 2.35
C TYR A 33 -16.43 -3.69 2.26
N GLU A 34 -16.99 -3.67 1.05
CA GLU A 34 -18.44 -3.77 0.80
C GLU A 34 -19.00 -5.18 1.00
N LEU A 35 -18.31 -6.20 0.50
CA LEU A 35 -18.80 -7.60 0.46
C LEU A 35 -18.12 -8.51 1.48
N GLY A 36 -17.03 -8.06 2.09
CA GLY A 36 -16.11 -8.90 2.84
C GLY A 36 -15.06 -9.57 1.95
N TYR A 37 -13.91 -9.90 2.55
CA TYR A 37 -12.80 -10.55 1.85
C TYR A 37 -13.17 -11.96 1.35
N GLU A 38 -13.93 -12.73 2.13
CA GLU A 38 -14.28 -14.10 1.74
C GLU A 38 -15.24 -14.17 0.56
N SER A 39 -16.21 -13.26 0.51
CA SER A 39 -17.21 -13.18 -0.55
C SER A 39 -16.70 -12.56 -1.87
N THR A 40 -15.44 -12.10 -1.90
CA THR A 40 -14.85 -11.43 -3.06
C THR A 40 -13.91 -12.35 -3.83
N THR A 41 -13.94 -12.27 -5.15
CA THR A 41 -13.03 -12.98 -6.06
C THR A 41 -12.30 -12.02 -6.99
N LEU A 42 -11.16 -12.45 -7.53
CA LEU A 42 -10.46 -11.70 -8.58
C LEU A 42 -11.38 -11.47 -9.80
N ASP A 43 -12.22 -12.44 -10.15
CA ASP A 43 -13.21 -12.30 -11.22
C ASP A 43 -14.22 -11.17 -10.96
N ALA A 44 -14.69 -11.03 -9.72
CA ALA A 44 -15.59 -9.94 -9.34
C ALA A 44 -14.90 -8.57 -9.46
N ILE A 45 -13.63 -8.50 -9.07
CA ILE A 45 -12.79 -7.29 -9.20
C ILE A 45 -12.58 -6.94 -10.68
N ALA A 46 -12.22 -7.92 -11.52
CA ALA A 46 -12.05 -7.71 -12.97
C ALA A 46 -13.34 -7.22 -13.63
N LYS A 47 -14.48 -7.81 -13.25
CA LYS A 47 -15.81 -7.40 -13.72
C LYS A 47 -16.13 -5.95 -13.34
N ARG A 48 -15.84 -5.55 -12.10
CA ARG A 48 -16.12 -4.19 -11.62
C ARG A 48 -15.21 -3.14 -12.27
N LEU A 49 -13.94 -3.48 -12.49
CA LEU A 49 -12.99 -2.68 -13.25
C LEU A 49 -13.26 -2.64 -14.76
N LYS A 50 -14.17 -3.48 -15.28
CA LYS A 50 -14.43 -3.66 -16.71
C LYS A 50 -13.17 -4.06 -17.50
N VAL A 51 -12.33 -4.89 -16.90
CA VAL A 51 -11.13 -5.47 -17.53
C VAL A 51 -11.30 -6.96 -17.73
N THR A 52 -10.47 -7.56 -18.57
CA THR A 52 -10.50 -9.01 -18.79
C THR A 52 -9.89 -9.75 -17.60
N LYS A 53 -10.32 -11.00 -17.37
CA LYS A 53 -9.69 -11.86 -16.34
C LYS A 53 -8.17 -11.98 -16.57
N PRO A 54 -7.66 -12.32 -17.77
CA PRO A 54 -6.21 -12.45 -17.98
C PRO A 54 -5.44 -11.17 -17.68
N PHE A 55 -6.04 -9.98 -17.86
CA PHE A 55 -5.41 -8.71 -17.47
C PHE A 55 -5.19 -8.65 -15.97
N LEU A 56 -6.19 -8.98 -15.15
CA LEU A 56 -6.06 -8.93 -13.69
C LEU A 56 -5.10 -10.02 -13.19
N TYR A 57 -5.23 -11.24 -13.72
CA TYR A 57 -4.38 -12.37 -13.36
C TYR A 57 -2.92 -12.20 -13.79
N LYS A 58 -2.62 -11.30 -14.74
CA LYS A 58 -1.24 -10.90 -15.05
C LYS A 58 -0.57 -10.10 -13.90
N HIS A 59 -1.38 -9.42 -13.08
CA HIS A 59 -0.88 -8.57 -11.99
C HIS A 59 -0.92 -9.27 -10.63
N TYR A 60 -1.88 -10.18 -10.41
CA TYR A 60 -2.06 -10.88 -9.14
C TYR A 60 -2.52 -12.31 -9.38
N ASP A 61 -1.84 -13.28 -8.78
CA ASP A 61 -2.14 -14.70 -8.92
C ASP A 61 -3.40 -15.10 -8.13
N ASN A 62 -3.63 -14.44 -7.00
CA ASN A 62 -4.76 -14.72 -6.10
C ASN A 62 -5.17 -13.48 -5.28
N LYS A 63 -6.35 -13.55 -4.64
CA LYS A 63 -6.89 -12.44 -3.82
C LYS A 63 -6.02 -12.11 -2.60
N GLY A 64 -5.23 -13.08 -2.11
CA GLY A 64 -4.32 -12.88 -0.98
C GLY A 64 -3.08 -12.06 -1.33
N GLU A 65 -2.51 -12.25 -2.52
CA GLU A 65 -1.42 -11.40 -3.03
C GLU A 65 -1.88 -9.95 -3.20
N LEU A 66 -3.10 -9.77 -3.71
CA LEU A 66 -3.71 -8.45 -3.85
C LEU A 66 -3.95 -7.81 -2.48
N LEU A 67 -4.50 -8.55 -1.50
CA LEU A 67 -4.63 -8.07 -0.13
C LEU A 67 -3.27 -7.68 0.47
N PHE A 68 -2.24 -8.49 0.27
CA PHE A 68 -0.90 -8.17 0.75
C PHE A 68 -0.35 -6.87 0.14
N ASP A 69 -0.50 -6.66 -1.16
CA ASP A 69 -0.06 -5.42 -1.83
C ASP A 69 -0.84 -4.19 -1.32
N ILE A 70 -2.14 -4.34 -1.09
CA ILE A 70 -3.01 -3.33 -0.46
C ILE A 70 -2.48 -2.92 0.91
N CYS A 71 -2.22 -3.90 1.79
CA CYS A 71 -1.73 -3.64 3.15
C CYS A 71 -0.32 -3.04 3.15
N ARG A 72 0.59 -3.61 2.34
CA ARG A 72 1.96 -3.10 2.18
C ARG A 72 1.96 -1.65 1.73
N THR A 73 1.10 -1.27 0.80
CA THR A 73 1.01 0.11 0.30
C THR A 73 0.59 1.07 1.40
N GLY A 74 -0.44 0.72 2.19
CA GLY A 74 -0.90 1.58 3.31
C GLY A 74 0.16 1.76 4.40
N ILE A 75 0.89 0.69 4.74
CA ILE A 75 1.98 0.73 5.71
C ILE A 75 3.14 1.59 5.18
N ALA A 76 3.54 1.41 3.93
CA ALA A 76 4.62 2.20 3.32
C ALA A 76 4.31 3.70 3.33
N LEU A 77 3.09 4.09 2.91
CA LEU A 77 2.65 5.49 2.93
C LEU A 77 2.66 6.08 4.34
N SER A 78 2.25 5.30 5.35
CA SER A 78 2.28 5.73 6.75
C SER A 78 3.71 5.93 7.25
N LEU A 79 4.62 5.03 6.90
CA LEU A 79 6.05 5.14 7.25
C LEU A 79 6.71 6.33 6.57
N ASP A 80 6.39 6.57 5.29
CA ASP A 80 6.88 7.73 4.54
C ASP A 80 6.39 9.04 5.17
N ALA A 81 5.11 9.11 5.57
CA ALA A 81 4.53 10.27 6.25
C ALA A 81 5.21 10.54 7.60
N VAL A 82 5.49 9.49 8.38
CA VAL A 82 6.23 9.60 9.65
C VAL A 82 7.66 10.07 9.42
N SER A 83 8.36 9.47 8.46
CA SER A 83 9.74 9.82 8.10
C SER A 83 9.82 11.28 7.67
N ALA A 84 8.94 11.73 6.78
CA ALA A 84 8.87 13.09 6.30
C ALA A 84 8.63 14.09 7.45
N ALA A 85 7.69 13.80 8.37
CA ALA A 85 7.45 14.65 9.54
C ALA A 85 8.66 14.70 10.49
N CYS A 86 9.39 13.59 10.62
CA CYS A 86 10.57 13.51 11.48
C CYS A 86 11.79 14.24 10.90
N SER A 87 11.91 14.35 9.58
CA SER A 87 13.02 15.05 8.93
C SER A 87 12.86 16.58 8.89
N GLN A 88 11.72 17.13 9.35
CA GLN A 88 11.49 18.57 9.32
C GLN A 88 12.38 19.30 10.34
N PRO A 89 13.01 20.43 9.96
CA PRO A 89 13.80 21.26 10.87
C PRO A 89 12.89 22.13 11.74
N ARG A 90 12.04 21.50 12.55
CA ARG A 90 11.07 22.13 13.46
C ARG A 90 11.27 21.65 14.91
N PRO A 91 10.80 22.41 15.92
CA PRO A 91 10.75 21.94 17.30
C PRO A 91 10.01 20.60 17.44
N SER A 92 10.35 19.82 18.46
CA SER A 92 9.80 18.45 18.66
C SER A 92 8.28 18.43 18.80
N THR A 93 7.67 19.42 19.43
CA THR A 93 6.21 19.55 19.58
C THR A 93 5.52 19.79 18.25
N GLU A 94 6.07 20.66 17.40
CA GLU A 94 5.56 20.90 16.04
C GLU A 94 5.74 19.67 15.15
N ARG A 95 6.87 18.97 15.26
CA ARG A 95 7.09 17.70 14.54
C ARG A 95 6.08 16.63 14.95
N LEU A 96 5.75 16.53 16.25
CA LEU A 96 4.74 15.60 16.74
C LEU A 96 3.35 15.95 16.19
N GLN A 97 3.01 17.24 16.14
CA GLN A 97 1.76 17.70 15.54
C GLN A 97 1.71 17.36 14.04
N CYS A 98 2.75 17.69 13.28
CA CYS A 98 2.81 17.36 11.85
C CYS A 98 2.78 15.86 11.58
N LEU A 99 3.38 15.05 12.44
CA LEU A 99 3.29 13.60 12.38
C LEU A 99 1.87 13.11 12.62
N ALA A 100 1.20 13.63 13.66
CA ALA A 100 -0.18 13.27 13.94
C ALA A 100 -1.10 13.64 12.78
N GLU A 101 -0.97 14.85 12.22
CA GLU A 101 -1.73 15.31 11.07
C GLU A 101 -1.47 14.42 9.84
N SER A 102 -0.21 14.17 9.49
CA SER A 102 0.13 13.38 8.30
C SER A 102 -0.31 11.91 8.40
N VAL A 103 -0.17 11.31 9.58
CA VAL A 103 -0.63 9.94 9.83
C VAL A 103 -2.16 9.87 9.81
N LEU A 104 -2.85 10.85 10.40
CA LEU A 104 -4.32 10.90 10.37
C LEU A 104 -4.85 11.08 8.95
N GLU A 105 -4.21 11.90 8.11
CA GLU A 105 -4.56 12.03 6.69
C GLU A 105 -4.47 10.70 5.96
N VAL A 106 -3.38 9.95 6.16
CA VAL A 106 -3.23 8.60 5.59
C VAL A 106 -4.32 7.66 6.13
N ILE A 107 -4.61 7.71 7.42
CA ILE A 107 -5.66 6.88 8.02
C ILE A 107 -7.03 7.20 7.42
N PHE A 108 -7.37 8.47 7.21
CA PHE A 108 -8.67 8.86 6.66
C PHE A 108 -8.79 8.49 5.18
N GLU A 109 -7.75 8.76 4.39
CA GLU A 109 -7.72 8.43 2.96
C GLU A 109 -7.78 6.91 2.73
N TYR A 110 -7.13 6.14 3.61
CA TYR A 110 -7.03 4.68 3.51
C TYR A 110 -7.87 3.96 4.58
N GLN A 111 -8.94 4.56 5.12
CA GLN A 111 -9.74 3.99 6.22
C GLN A 111 -10.29 2.58 5.90
N LYS A 112 -10.69 2.35 4.64
CA LYS A 112 -11.20 1.05 4.18
C LYS A 112 -10.11 -0.01 4.23
N PHE A 113 -8.85 0.38 4.00
CA PHE A 113 -7.68 -0.49 4.03
C PHE A 113 -7.42 -0.98 5.45
N ILE A 114 -7.48 -0.07 6.43
CA ILE A 114 -7.28 -0.41 7.85
C ILE A 114 -8.37 -1.39 8.31
N VAL A 115 -9.63 -1.13 7.97
CA VAL A 115 -10.74 -2.01 8.38
C VAL A 115 -10.61 -3.41 7.77
N VAL A 116 -10.23 -3.52 6.50
CA VAL A 116 -9.98 -4.82 5.87
C VAL A 116 -8.78 -5.51 6.52
N TYR A 117 -7.66 -4.79 6.73
CA TYR A 117 -6.48 -5.35 7.38
C TYR A 117 -6.79 -5.86 8.80
N THR A 118 -7.45 -5.08 9.65
CA THR A 118 -7.77 -5.46 11.04
C THR A 118 -8.71 -6.66 11.10
N ARG A 119 -9.64 -6.81 10.15
CA ARG A 119 -10.53 -7.98 10.09
C ARG A 119 -9.78 -9.24 9.65
N GLU A 120 -8.84 -9.09 8.73
CA GLU A 120 -8.18 -10.20 8.06
C GLU A 120 -6.74 -10.45 8.56
N GLU A 121 -6.30 -9.81 9.65
CA GLU A 121 -4.93 -9.86 10.18
C GLU A 121 -4.45 -11.31 10.40
N LYS A 122 -5.36 -12.22 10.80
CA LYS A 122 -5.07 -13.64 11.01
C LYS A 122 -4.79 -14.41 9.70
N ILE A 123 -5.30 -13.92 8.57
CA ILE A 123 -5.16 -14.53 7.24
C ILE A 123 -3.83 -14.12 6.59
N CYS A 124 -3.28 -12.96 6.95
CA CYS A 124 -1.95 -12.51 6.54
C CYS A 124 -0.77 -13.30 7.17
N GLY A 125 -1.01 -14.52 7.68
CA GLY A 125 -0.01 -15.46 8.19
C GLY A 125 1.04 -15.91 7.15
N PRO A 126 2.17 -16.47 7.60
CA PRO A 126 3.49 -16.24 7.03
C PRO A 126 3.67 -16.92 5.67
N ARG A 127 3.57 -16.15 4.57
CA ARG A 127 3.94 -16.66 3.24
C ARG A 127 4.66 -15.63 2.38
N ARG A 128 5.80 -15.13 2.90
CA ARG A 128 7.05 -14.85 2.16
C ARG A 128 8.21 -14.45 3.12
N ARG A 129 8.72 -15.38 3.94
CA ARG A 129 9.99 -15.20 4.67
C ARG A 129 11.24 -15.55 3.84
N GLU A 130 11.10 -15.93 2.57
CA GLU A 130 12.23 -16.32 1.72
C GLU A 130 12.31 -15.42 0.48
N ARG A 131 12.69 -14.15 0.67
CA ARG A 131 13.38 -13.35 -0.38
C ARG A 131 14.01 -12.02 0.09
N SER A 132 14.11 -11.75 1.39
CA SER A 132 14.80 -10.55 1.90
C SER A 132 15.58 -10.79 3.19
N GLU A 133 16.13 -11.98 3.39
CA GLU A 133 17.33 -12.14 4.24
C GLU A 133 18.55 -11.54 3.52
N ASN A 134 18.50 -10.24 3.22
CA ASN A 134 19.64 -9.35 3.03
C ASN A 134 19.16 -7.91 2.82
N SER A 135 18.57 -7.28 3.84
CA SER A 135 18.78 -5.84 4.12
C SER A 135 18.00 -5.41 5.35
N GLY A 136 18.73 -5.03 6.40
CA GLY A 136 18.31 -4.04 7.38
C GLY A 136 17.22 -4.46 8.36
N SER A 137 17.63 -4.99 9.51
CA SER A 137 16.82 -5.01 10.72
C SER A 137 16.20 -3.64 10.99
N CYS A 138 14.87 -3.59 11.11
CA CYS A 138 14.18 -2.50 11.80
C CYS A 138 13.60 -3.07 13.10
N SER A 139 14.41 -3.04 14.16
CA SER A 139 13.99 -3.29 15.53
C SER A 139 13.33 -2.02 16.07
N ILE A 140 12.04 -1.85 15.81
CA ILE A 140 11.21 -0.87 16.52
C ILE A 140 9.87 -1.55 16.77
N ILE A 141 9.82 -2.56 17.64
CA ILE A 141 8.89 -2.76 18.77
C ILE A 141 9.39 -3.99 19.56
N SER A 142 10.24 -3.78 20.56
CA SER A 142 10.45 -4.64 21.74
C SER A 142 11.27 -3.88 22.76
#